data_AF-A0A3D0ZAC9-F1
#
_entry.id   AF-A0A3D0ZAC9-F1
#
_cell.length_a   1.000
_cell.length_b   1.000
_cell.length_c   1.000
_cell.angle_alpha   90.00
_cell.angle_beta   90.00
_cell.angle_gamma   90.00
#
_symmetry.space_group_name_H-M   'P 1'
#
loop_
_entity.id
_entity.type
_entity.pdbx_description
1 polymer ?
#
loop_
_entity_poly.entity_id
_entity_poly.type
_entity_poly.pdbx_seq_one_letter_code
_entity_poly.pdbx_strand_id
1 'polypeptide(L)'
;VMQLQIGANMDQNKQVFVGTMTAAALGLQNSQGEQGTVSIATPEEANLTIGTVDAALKIVSKQRADLGAYQNRFEIAAEGVAIAAENIQAAESRIRDVNMASAMVEFTKNSILSQAGTAMLAQANMRTNSVLQLLG
;
A
#
# COMPACT_ATOMS: atom_id res chain seq x y z
N VAL A 1 -6.79 -21.56 -7.29
CA VAL A 1 -5.67 -20.76 -6.72
C VAL A 1 -6.08 -19.30 -6.82
N MET A 2 -6.06 -18.56 -5.71
CA MET A 2 -6.31 -17.10 -5.74
C MET A 2 -4.97 -16.38 -5.81
N GLN A 3 -4.84 -15.39 -6.69
CA GLN A 3 -3.67 -14.52 -6.76
C GLN A 3 -4.05 -13.16 -6.20
N LEU A 4 -3.30 -12.69 -5.20
CA LEU A 4 -3.50 -11.40 -4.55
C LEU A 4 -2.31 -10.50 -4.86
N GLN A 5 -2.56 -9.32 -5.43
CA GLN A 5 -1.55 -8.28 -5.57
C GLN A 5 -1.33 -7.65 -4.19
N ILE A 6 -0.10 -7.72 -3.67
CA ILE A 6 0.23 -7.33 -2.29
C ILE A 6 1.22 -6.17 -2.22
N GLY A 7 1.56 -5.58 -3.37
CA GLY A 7 2.44 -4.42 -3.42
C GLY A 7 2.27 -3.58 -4.68
N ALA A 8 2.87 -2.40 -4.63
CA ALA A 8 2.72 -1.35 -5.64
C ALA A 8 3.55 -1.58 -6.92
N ASN A 9 4.51 -2.52 -6.89
CA ASN A 9 5.38 -2.82 -8.02
C ASN A 9 4.93 -4.06 -8.81
N MET A 10 5.35 -4.14 -10.07
CA MET A 10 5.13 -5.31 -10.93
C MET A 10 5.70 -6.57 -10.27
N ASP A 11 4.99 -7.70 -10.42
CA ASP A 11 5.34 -9.01 -9.85
C ASP A 11 5.26 -9.15 -8.32
N GLN A 12 4.72 -8.16 -7.59
CA GLN A 12 4.39 -8.30 -6.17
C GLN A 12 3.04 -8.99 -5.96
N ASN A 13 2.93 -10.24 -6.44
CA ASN A 13 1.76 -11.08 -6.25
C ASN A 13 2.03 -12.23 -5.25
N LYS A 14 1.00 -12.67 -4.55
CA LYS A 14 1.03 -13.86 -3.72
C LYS A 14 -0.09 -14.80 -4.10
N GLN A 15 0.27 -16.03 -4.38
CA GLN A 15 -0.70 -17.10 -4.59
C GLN A 15 -1.12 -17.68 -3.25
N VAL A 16 -2.42 -17.66 -2.97
CA VAL A 16 -3.02 -18.35 -1.83
C VAL A 16 -3.70 -19.63 -2.34
N PHE A 17 -3.28 -20.74 -1.74
CA PHE A 17 -3.87 -22.05 -2.00
C PHE A 17 -4.84 -22.39 -0.87
N VAL A 18 -6.11 -22.56 -1.23
CA VAL A 18 -7.11 -23.17 -0.36
C VAL A 18 -7.47 -24.50 -1.00
N GLY A 19 -7.08 -25.60 -0.36
CA GLY A 19 -7.52 -26.92 -0.78
C GLY A 19 -9.04 -27.05 -0.63
N THR A 20 -9.67 -27.94 -1.41
CA THR A 20 -11.08 -28.28 -1.20
C THR A 20 -11.25 -28.95 0.15
N MET A 21 -11.96 -28.32 1.08
CA MET A 21 -12.22 -28.83 2.45
C MET A 21 -13.64 -29.40 2.59
N THR A 22 -14.18 -30.01 1.53
CA THR A 22 -15.49 -30.66 1.57
C THR A 22 -15.41 -31.98 2.33
N ALA A 23 -16.54 -32.46 2.87
CA ALA A 23 -16.59 -33.74 3.59
C ALA A 23 -16.06 -34.91 2.73
N ALA A 24 -16.31 -34.89 1.42
CA ALA A 24 -15.76 -35.87 0.48
C ALA A 24 -14.23 -35.73 0.28
N ALA A 25 -13.72 -34.50 0.17
CA ALA A 25 -12.28 -34.25 0.02
C ALA A 25 -11.47 -34.55 1.30
N LEU A 26 -12.13 -34.51 2.45
CA LEU A 26 -11.57 -34.86 3.76
C LEU A 26 -11.75 -36.35 4.11
N GLY A 27 -12.33 -37.16 3.23
CA GLY A 27 -12.52 -38.60 3.42
C GLY A 27 -13.64 -38.98 4.41
N LEU A 28 -14.51 -38.03 4.75
CA LEU A 28 -15.65 -38.22 5.67
C LEU A 28 -16.92 -38.69 4.95
N GLN A 29 -16.93 -38.64 3.61
CA GLN A 29 -18.00 -39.11 2.74
C GLN A 29 -17.43 -39.77 1.48
N ASN A 30 -18.12 -40.80 0.97
CA ASN A 30 -17.81 -41.37 -0.34
C ASN A 30 -18.15 -40.38 -1.47
N SER A 31 -17.47 -40.51 -2.61
CA SER A 31 -17.55 -39.62 -3.78
C SER A 31 -18.92 -39.52 -4.45
N GLN A 32 -19.94 -40.26 -3.98
CA GLN A 32 -21.31 -40.26 -4.48
C GLN A 32 -22.33 -39.52 -3.59
N GLY A 33 -21.93 -38.94 -2.46
CA GLY A 33 -22.84 -38.16 -1.61
C GLY A 33 -23.91 -38.98 -0.88
N GLU A 34 -23.81 -40.30 -0.94
CA GLU A 34 -24.61 -41.22 -0.14
C GLU A 34 -23.99 -41.36 1.25
N GLN A 35 -24.84 -41.39 2.27
CA GLN A 35 -24.44 -41.56 3.66
C GLN A 35 -23.60 -42.84 3.80
N GLY A 36 -22.31 -42.70 4.13
CA GLY A 36 -21.56 -43.80 4.74
C GLY A 36 -20.07 -43.89 4.41
N THR A 37 -19.25 -43.15 5.15
CA THR A 37 -17.90 -43.62 5.55
C THR A 37 -17.75 -43.59 7.08
N VAL A 38 -18.58 -42.80 7.75
CA VAL A 38 -18.63 -42.63 9.19
C VAL A 38 -19.88 -43.31 9.72
N SER A 39 -19.69 -44.39 10.48
CA SER A 39 -20.75 -45.08 11.21
C SER A 39 -20.35 -45.22 12.67
N ILE A 40 -21.32 -45.08 13.56
CA ILE A 40 -21.16 -45.25 15.01
C ILE A 40 -22.01 -46.45 15.47
N ALA A 41 -22.50 -47.27 14.53
CA ALA A 41 -23.39 -48.38 14.84
C ALA A 41 -22.66 -49.50 15.61
N THR A 42 -21.37 -49.70 15.36
CA THR A 42 -20.54 -50.65 16.10
C THR A 42 -19.35 -49.96 16.80
N PRO A 43 -18.82 -50.54 17.90
CA PRO A 43 -17.62 -50.01 18.57
C PRO A 43 -16.39 -49.92 17.65
N GLU A 44 -16.29 -50.83 16.67
CA GLU A 44 -15.19 -50.86 15.71
C GLU A 44 -15.32 -49.74 14.67
N GLU A 45 -16.52 -49.54 14.11
CA GLU A 45 -16.80 -48.42 13.20
C GLU A 45 -16.65 -47.06 13.88
N ALA A 46 -17.02 -46.96 15.17
CA ALA A 46 -16.82 -45.74 15.95
C ALA A 46 -15.33 -45.40 16.11
N ASN A 47 -14.47 -46.40 16.36
CA ASN A 47 -13.02 -46.19 16.46
C ASN A 47 -12.40 -45.76 15.11
N LEU A 48 -12.81 -46.38 14.00
CA LEU A 48 -12.38 -45.98 12.67
C LEU A 48 -12.82 -44.55 12.34
N THR A 49 -14.07 -44.22 12.66
CA THR A 49 -14.63 -42.87 12.50
C THR A 49 -13.77 -41.83 13.23
N ILE A 50 -13.42 -42.07 14.50
CA ILE A 50 -12.59 -41.13 15.28
C ILE A 50 -11.25 -40.89 14.58
N GLY A 51 -10.60 -41.95 14.07
CA GLY A 51 -9.35 -41.82 13.32
C GLY A 51 -9.48 -40.99 12.03
N THR A 52 -10.55 -41.22 11.26
CA THR A 52 -10.81 -40.45 10.02
C THR A 52 -11.11 -38.97 10.31
N VAL A 53 -11.88 -38.68 11.36
CA VAL A 53 -12.20 -37.32 11.80
C VAL A 53 -10.95 -36.61 12.31
N ASP A 54 -10.09 -37.28 13.08
CA ASP A 54 -8.84 -36.69 13.56
C ASP A 54 -7.88 -36.34 12.40
N ALA A 55 -7.77 -37.22 11.41
CA ALA A 55 -7.03 -36.94 10.19
C ALA A 55 -7.60 -35.73 9.42
N ALA A 56 -8.92 -35.66 9.27
CA ALA A 56 -9.59 -34.53 8.64
C ALA A 56 -9.37 -33.21 9.41
N LEU A 57 -9.48 -33.25 10.74
CA LEU A 57 -9.22 -32.10 11.62
C LEU A 57 -7.77 -31.62 11.50
N LYS A 58 -6.81 -32.54 11.37
CA LYS A 58 -5.40 -32.19 11.17
C LYS A 58 -5.17 -31.48 9.84
N ILE A 59 -5.83 -31.91 8.77
CA ILE A 59 -5.77 -31.25 7.45
C ILE A 59 -6.37 -29.84 7.53
N VAL A 60 -7.55 -29.69 8.13
CA VAL A 60 -8.21 -28.38 8.28
C VAL A 60 -7.36 -27.45 9.15
N SER A 61 -6.80 -27.96 10.25
CA SER A 61 -5.95 -27.19 11.15
C SER A 61 -4.68 -26.72 10.45
N LYS A 62 -4.07 -27.58 9.62
CA LYS A 62 -2.93 -27.21 8.77
C LYS A 62 -3.30 -26.11 7.78
N GLN A 63 -4.42 -26.24 7.07
CA GLN A 63 -4.90 -25.21 6.14
C GLN A 63 -5.17 -23.88 6.86
N ARG A 64 -5.72 -23.90 8.08
CA ARG A 64 -5.91 -22.68 8.90
C ARG A 64 -4.58 -22.06 9.34
N ALA A 65 -3.61 -22.88 9.74
CA ALA A 65 -2.28 -22.40 10.08
C ALA A 65 -1.59 -21.73 8.88
N ASP A 66 -1.70 -22.33 7.70
CA ASP A 66 -1.16 -21.75 6.46
C ASP A 66 -1.85 -20.42 6.12
N LEU A 67 -3.19 -20.33 6.29
CA LEU A 67 -3.93 -19.08 6.12
C LEU A 67 -3.53 -17.99 7.13
N GLY A 68 -3.30 -18.36 8.39
CA GLY A 68 -2.78 -17.43 9.40
C GLY A 68 -1.37 -16.92 9.07
N ALA A 69 -0.51 -17.79 8.53
CA ALA A 69 0.81 -17.38 8.06
C ALA A 69 0.72 -16.43 6.86
N TYR A 70 -0.21 -16.66 5.92
CA TYR A 70 -0.46 -15.71 4.83
C TYR A 70 -0.98 -14.36 5.34
N GLN A 71 -1.89 -14.36 6.32
CA GLN A 71 -2.41 -13.14 6.94
C GLN A 71 -1.28 -12.32 7.56
N ASN A 72 -0.43 -12.93 8.38
CA ASN A 72 0.71 -12.24 9.00
C ASN A 72 1.67 -11.66 7.95
N ARG A 73 1.95 -12.41 6.87
CA ARG A 73 2.77 -11.90 5.76
C ARG A 73 2.11 -10.72 5.04
N PHE A 74 0.79 -10.71 4.91
CA PHE A 74 0.06 -9.58 4.30
C PHE A 74 0.04 -8.35 5.21
N GLU A 75 -0.07 -8.54 6.52
CA GLU A 75 0.00 -7.45 7.51
C GLU A 75 1.37 -6.78 7.48
N ILE A 76 2.46 -7.57 7.55
CA ILE A 76 3.83 -7.05 7.44
C ILE A 76 4.07 -6.37 6.09
N ALA A 77 3.56 -6.94 5.00
CA ALA A 77 3.69 -6.34 3.67
C ALA A 77 2.93 -5.00 3.59
N ALA A 78 1.73 -4.92 4.14
CA ALA A 78 0.93 -3.70 4.17
C ALA A 78 1.62 -2.59 4.99
N GLU A 79 2.16 -2.92 6.17
CA GLU A 79 2.95 -1.99 6.97
C GLU A 79 4.20 -1.51 6.20
N GLY A 80 4.92 -2.42 5.56
CA GLY A 80 6.09 -2.08 4.75
C GLY A 80 5.75 -1.14 3.58
N VAL A 81 4.62 -1.34 2.91
CA VAL A 81 4.13 -0.46 1.84
C VAL A 81 3.72 0.90 2.39
N ALA A 82 3.08 0.97 3.56
CA ALA A 82 2.71 2.23 4.20
C ALA A 82 3.95 3.06 4.55
N ILE A 83 4.98 2.43 5.13
CA ILE A 83 6.27 3.07 5.44
C ILE A 83 6.96 3.54 4.15
N ALA A 84 6.94 2.72 3.10
CA ALA A 84 7.52 3.12 1.80
C ALA A 84 6.77 4.32 1.20
N ALA A 85 5.44 4.33 1.29
CA ALA A 85 4.60 5.44 0.83
C ALA A 85 4.89 6.73 1.61
N GLU A 86 5.01 6.66 2.94
CA GLU A 86 5.38 7.81 3.77
C GLU A 86 6.77 8.36 3.40
N ASN A 87 7.76 7.47 3.22
CA ASN A 87 9.11 7.88 2.82
C ASN A 87 9.14 8.52 1.42
N ILE A 88 8.39 7.97 0.46
CA ILE A 88 8.27 8.54 -0.88
C ILE A 88 7.56 9.88 -0.84
N GLN A 89 6.47 10.01 -0.06
CA GLN A 89 5.77 11.28 0.11
C GLN A 89 6.65 12.34 0.77
N ALA A 90 7.44 11.97 1.79
CA ALA A 90 8.39 12.87 2.43
C ALA A 90 9.53 13.28 1.48
N ALA A 91 10.02 12.35 0.65
CA ALA A 91 11.00 12.65 -0.39
C ALA A 91 10.41 13.55 -1.49
N GLU A 92 9.17 13.30 -1.91
CA GLU A 92 8.45 14.15 -2.85
C GLU A 92 8.22 15.54 -2.27
N SER A 93 7.81 15.66 -1.01
CA SER A 93 7.68 16.94 -0.31
C SER A 93 9.02 17.70 -0.31
N ARG A 94 10.16 17.05 -0.04
CA ARG A 94 11.47 17.73 -0.14
C ARG A 94 11.83 18.20 -1.55
N ILE A 95 11.39 17.49 -2.59
CA ILE A 95 11.71 17.81 -3.99
C ILE A 95 10.74 18.87 -4.54
N ARG A 96 9.46 18.74 -4.23
CA ARG A 96 8.35 19.49 -4.80
C ARG A 96 7.97 20.69 -3.96
N ASP A 97 8.02 20.55 -2.64
CA ASP A 97 7.81 21.67 -1.74
C ASP A 97 9.10 22.49 -1.70
N VAL A 98 9.08 23.57 -2.49
CA VAL A 98 10.05 24.64 -2.34
C VAL A 98 10.03 25.12 -0.90
N ASN A 99 11.21 25.33 -0.34
CA ASN A 99 11.35 25.92 0.97
C ASN A 99 10.67 27.31 0.94
N MET A 100 9.47 27.43 1.51
CA MET A 100 8.63 28.64 1.41
C MET A 100 9.39 29.90 1.86
N ALA A 101 10.33 29.74 2.80
CA ALA A 101 11.23 30.82 3.21
C ALA A 101 12.08 31.35 2.02
N SER A 102 12.67 30.48 1.22
CA SER A 102 13.48 30.88 0.05
C SER A 102 12.61 31.51 -1.04
N ALA A 103 11.45 30.90 -1.33
CA ALA A 103 10.51 31.42 -2.32
C ALA A 103 9.97 32.81 -1.92
N MET A 104 9.69 33.04 -0.63
CA MET A 104 9.26 34.34 -0.11
C MET A 104 10.37 35.38 -0.14
N VAL A 105 11.63 35.01 0.14
CA VAL A 105 12.78 35.92 0.00
C VAL A 105 12.97 36.33 -1.46
N GLU A 106 12.88 35.38 -2.38
CA GLU A 106 13.00 35.66 -3.82
C GLU A 106 11.82 36.50 -4.34
N PHE A 107 10.60 36.18 -3.92
CA PHE A 107 9.41 36.98 -4.22
C PHE A 107 9.52 38.42 -3.68
N THR A 108 9.97 38.57 -2.43
CA THR A 108 10.16 39.88 -1.80
C THR A 108 11.27 40.66 -2.49
N LYS A 109 12.40 40.00 -2.81
CA LYS A 109 13.48 40.59 -3.60
C LYS A 109 12.97 41.08 -4.94
N ASN A 110 12.21 40.28 -5.68
CA ASN A 110 11.65 40.65 -6.98
C ASN A 110 10.63 41.78 -6.87
N SER A 111 9.80 41.80 -5.82
CA SER A 111 8.86 42.90 -5.55
C SER A 111 9.59 44.21 -5.25
N ILE A 112 10.63 44.16 -4.41
CA ILE A 112 11.48 45.32 -4.13
C ILE A 112 12.20 45.78 -5.40
N LEU A 113 12.72 44.87 -6.22
CA LEU A 113 13.40 45.20 -7.48
C LEU A 113 12.45 45.86 -8.47
N SER A 114 11.21 45.39 -8.56
CA SER A 114 10.18 46.00 -9.41
C SER A 114 9.81 47.40 -8.92
N GLN A 115 9.60 47.59 -7.62
CA GLN A 115 9.31 48.91 -7.04
C GLN A 115 10.50 49.86 -7.22
N ALA A 116 11.72 49.40 -6.93
CA ALA A 116 12.95 50.15 -7.14
C ALA A 116 13.17 50.49 -8.62
N GLY A 117 12.88 49.57 -9.55
CA GLY A 117 12.93 49.80 -10.99
C GLY A 117 11.97 50.90 -11.44
N THR A 118 10.74 50.91 -10.93
CA THR A 118 9.77 51.98 -11.22
C THR A 118 10.19 53.33 -10.63
N ALA A 119 10.72 53.35 -9.41
CA ALA A 119 11.23 54.57 -8.78
C ALA A 119 12.49 55.10 -9.49
N MET A 120 13.40 54.21 -9.90
CA MET A 120 14.61 54.55 -10.64
C MET A 120 14.30 55.08 -12.04
N LEU A 121 13.32 54.50 -12.74
CA LEU A 121 12.83 55.04 -14.02
C LEU A 121 12.22 56.43 -13.85
N ALA A 122 11.43 56.66 -12.79
CA ALA A 122 10.88 57.97 -12.49
C ALA A 122 11.99 59.00 -12.18
N GLN A 123 13.00 58.63 -11.39
CA GLN A 123 14.16 59.46 -11.07
C GLN A 123 15.01 59.78 -12.32
N ALA A 124 15.22 58.80 -13.20
CA ALA A 124 15.96 58.97 -14.44
C ALA A 124 15.26 59.93 -15.41
N ASN A 125 13.93 59.86 -15.52
CA ASN A 125 13.13 60.80 -16.31
C ASN A 125 13.21 62.24 -15.76
N MET A 126 13.17 62.42 -14.43
CA MET A 126 13.32 63.75 -13.81
C MET A 126 14.71 64.36 -14.02
N ARG A 127 15.78 63.55 -13.95
CA ARG A 127 17.15 64.01 -14.26
C ARG A 127 17.31 64.39 -15.73
N THR A 128 16.66 63.68 -16.64
CA THR A 128 16.73 63.99 -18.09
C THR A 128 16.05 65.34 -18.40
N ASN A 129 14.90 65.63 -17.78
CA ASN A 129 14.19 66.90 -17.97
C ASN A 129 14.93 68.10 -17.37
N SER A 130 15.64 67.91 -16.25
CA SER A 130 16.44 68.97 -15.63
C SER A 130 17.72 69.29 -16.41
N VAL A 131 18.30 68.32 -17.12
CA VAL A 131 19.40 68.58 -18.07
C VAL A 131 18.91 69.34 -19.30
N LEU A 132 17.71 69.04 -19.81
CA LEU A 132 17.14 69.81 -20.93
C LEU A 132 16.90 71.28 -20.57
N GLN A 133 16.48 71.58 -19.33
CA GLN A 133 16.34 72.96 -18.83
C GLN A 133 17.65 73.71 -18.65
N LEU A 134 18.79 73.00 -18.57
CA LEU A 134 20.12 73.60 -18.49
C LEU A 134 20.78 73.78 -19.87
N LEU A 135 20.17 73.26 -20.94
CA LEU A 135 20.68 73.32 -22.31
C LEU A 135 19.80 74.14 -23.26
N GLY A 136 18.58 74.51 -22.86
CA GLY A 136 17.68 75.42 -23.59
C GLY A 136 17.68 76.81 -22.98
#